data_AF-U2HHV5-F1
#
_entry.id   AF-U2HHV5-F1
#
_cell.length_a   1.000
_cell.length_b   1.000
_cell.length_c   1.000
_cell.angle_alpha   90.00
_cell.angle_beta   90.00
_cell.angle_gamma   90.00
#
_symmetry.space_group_name_H-M   'P 1'
#
loop_
_entity.id
_entity.type
_entity.pdbx_description
1 polymer ?
#
loop_
_entity_poly.entity_id
_entity_poly.type
_entity_poly.pdbx_seq_one_letter_code
_entity_poly.pdbx_strand_id
1 'polypeptide(L)'
;MTEITGINTPKYPKGTLLLAMYGSVGKTAILGVEASTNQAILGIRAKDSEILNINYLKFWLEYNQEFLSSQSKGAILKNISLSVVEKQRIDLPDIETQNRIVAILEKVKSIIFKREETIARYDELLRAIFLDTFGNPIERPNRWKLLDTIGNSLTKLSSGTSYSGEENKLLEDDELGVLKISAVTKGFFNANEFKAVKKDVIKRQIIHPKKGDLLFSRANTLELVGATCIVDTDYDSLFLPDKIWKVETDESVIKKTFLHYVLQNKDVRKTFLSIATGSSGSMLNISMDKFKNIIIPYPPIELQEQFEKTYLKYTRLKEILKKSHQHISELFSSISQLAFKGELDFNTAVDLEMLLENDYTFFKENSNKETIKLLLKRLDKHELNDNRFYDQRLYDKAKEFVFELLKEDKIKQVFDNDSKRVKLTV
;
A
#
# COMPACT_ATOMS: atom_id res chain seq x y z
N MET A 1 -34.58 -5.38 -39.12
CA MET A 1 -33.71 -5.27 -37.93
C MET A 1 -32.31 -5.05 -38.44
N THR A 2 -31.78 -3.84 -38.30
CA THR A 2 -30.40 -3.51 -38.68
C THR A 2 -29.51 -3.93 -37.53
N GLU A 3 -28.66 -4.93 -37.73
CA GLU A 3 -27.68 -5.35 -36.74
C GLU A 3 -26.65 -4.22 -36.55
N ILE A 4 -26.50 -3.78 -35.31
CA ILE A 4 -25.41 -2.89 -34.92
C ILE A 4 -24.13 -3.71 -34.98
N THR A 5 -23.33 -3.54 -36.03
CA THR A 5 -21.97 -4.11 -36.09
C THR A 5 -21.13 -3.44 -35.00
N GLY A 6 -20.67 -4.26 -34.05
CA GLY A 6 -20.10 -3.84 -32.77
C GLY A 6 -18.89 -2.91 -32.87
N ILE A 7 -18.70 -2.13 -31.80
CA ILE A 7 -17.60 -1.20 -31.57
C ILE A 7 -16.25 -1.89 -31.86
N ASN A 8 -15.56 -1.42 -32.91
CA ASN A 8 -14.29 -1.96 -33.37
C ASN A 8 -13.17 -1.53 -32.40
N THR A 9 -13.05 -2.26 -31.29
CA THR A 9 -12.10 -1.93 -30.23
C THR A 9 -10.78 -2.63 -30.51
N PRO A 10 -9.65 -1.92 -30.64
CA PRO A 10 -8.36 -2.55 -30.93
C PRO A 10 -8.03 -3.59 -29.87
N LYS A 11 -7.59 -4.78 -30.32
CA LYS A 11 -7.02 -5.82 -29.46
C LYS A 11 -5.52 -5.60 -29.32
N TYR A 12 -5.05 -5.63 -28.10
CA TYR A 12 -3.64 -5.53 -27.77
C TYR A 12 -3.11 -6.88 -27.30
N PRO A 13 -1.95 -7.33 -27.78
CA PRO A 13 -1.34 -8.58 -27.34
C PRO A 13 -0.81 -8.48 -25.91
N LYS A 14 -0.58 -9.64 -25.29
CA LYS A 14 0.21 -9.77 -24.05
C LYS A 14 1.54 -9.02 -24.19
N GLY A 15 1.97 -8.35 -23.12
CA GLY A 15 3.18 -7.53 -23.08
C GLY A 15 2.96 -6.05 -23.46
N THR A 16 1.77 -5.68 -23.93
CA THR A 16 1.45 -4.27 -24.21
C THR A 16 1.36 -3.47 -22.91
N LEU A 17 2.00 -2.29 -22.88
CA LEU A 17 1.90 -1.34 -21.79
C LEU A 17 0.61 -0.53 -21.90
N LEU A 18 -0.15 -0.49 -20.82
CA LEU A 18 -1.36 0.29 -20.71
C LEU A 18 -1.09 1.53 -19.85
N LEU A 19 -1.62 2.68 -20.27
CA LEU A 19 -1.57 3.93 -19.52
C LEU A 19 -2.99 4.50 -19.41
N ALA A 20 -3.46 4.73 -18.18
CA ALA A 20 -4.73 5.39 -17.94
C ALA A 20 -4.63 6.90 -18.22
N MET A 21 -5.42 7.39 -19.19
CA MET A 21 -5.47 8.78 -19.64
C MET A 21 -6.51 9.62 -18.89
N TYR A 22 -7.63 8.99 -18.49
CA TYR A 22 -8.74 9.62 -17.77
C TYR A 22 -9.06 8.87 -16.47
N GLY A 23 -9.62 9.56 -15.47
CA GLY A 23 -9.98 8.96 -14.18
C GLY A 23 -8.76 8.70 -13.30
N SER A 24 -8.29 7.45 -13.21
CA SER A 24 -7.06 7.10 -12.48
C SER A 24 -5.81 7.42 -13.29
N VAL A 25 -5.69 8.69 -13.70
CA VAL A 25 -4.71 9.19 -14.67
C VAL A 25 -3.30 8.87 -14.24
N GLY A 26 -2.48 8.35 -15.17
CA GLY A 26 -1.08 8.02 -14.95
C GLY A 26 -0.81 6.62 -14.42
N LYS A 27 -1.84 5.85 -14.04
CA LYS A 27 -1.65 4.43 -13.69
C LYS A 27 -1.22 3.63 -14.92
N THR A 28 -0.25 2.74 -14.72
CA THR A 28 0.26 1.86 -15.77
C THR A 28 0.12 0.38 -15.42
N ALA A 29 0.07 -0.48 -16.44
CA ALA A 29 0.08 -1.93 -16.30
C ALA A 29 0.64 -2.60 -17.55
N ILE A 30 1.21 -3.80 -17.43
CA ILE A 30 1.56 -4.64 -18.57
C ILE A 30 0.48 -5.71 -18.74
N LEU A 31 -0.04 -5.88 -19.96
CA LEU A 31 -1.01 -6.92 -20.25
C LEU A 31 -0.41 -8.31 -20.04
N GLY A 32 -1.01 -9.10 -19.15
CA GLY A 32 -0.68 -10.52 -18.97
C GLY A 32 -1.34 -11.45 -19.99
N VAL A 33 -2.39 -10.97 -20.67
CA VAL A 33 -3.19 -11.68 -21.68
C VAL A 33 -3.55 -10.73 -22.82
N GLU A 34 -3.97 -11.26 -23.97
CA GLU A 34 -4.58 -10.44 -25.02
C GLU A 34 -5.88 -9.79 -24.50
N ALA A 35 -6.04 -8.48 -24.71
CA ALA A 35 -7.21 -7.75 -24.28
C ALA A 35 -7.47 -6.50 -25.12
N SER A 36 -8.70 -5.99 -25.09
CA SER A 36 -9.08 -4.68 -25.62
C SER A 36 -9.26 -3.68 -24.50
N THR A 37 -9.06 -2.38 -24.78
CA THR A 37 -9.23 -1.31 -23.81
C THR A 37 -10.28 -0.30 -24.25
N ASN A 38 -10.85 0.44 -23.30
CA ASN A 38 -11.72 1.57 -23.63
C ASN A 38 -10.90 2.81 -24.04
N GLN A 39 -11.60 3.88 -24.45
CA GLN A 39 -10.99 5.16 -24.88
C GLN A 39 -10.17 5.86 -23.78
N ALA A 40 -10.31 5.44 -22.51
CA ALA A 40 -9.59 6.03 -21.38
C ALA A 40 -8.21 5.40 -21.13
N ILE A 41 -7.85 4.36 -21.87
CA ILE A 41 -6.60 3.65 -21.68
C ILE A 41 -5.84 3.59 -23.01
N LEU A 42 -4.63 4.13 -23.00
CA LEU A 42 -3.71 4.08 -24.12
C LEU A 42 -2.90 2.78 -24.07
N GLY A 43 -2.86 2.04 -25.18
CA GLY A 43 -1.96 0.91 -25.37
C GLY A 43 -0.66 1.36 -26.07
N ILE A 44 0.48 1.06 -25.47
CA ILE A 44 1.81 1.43 -25.94
C ILE A 44 2.63 0.15 -26.17
N ARG A 45 3.24 0.05 -27.34
CA ARG A 45 4.11 -1.07 -27.72
C ARG A 45 5.45 -0.53 -28.18
N ALA A 46 6.53 -1.19 -27.77
CA ALA A 46 7.84 -0.95 -28.35
C ALA A 46 7.79 -1.36 -29.83
N LYS A 47 8.29 -0.51 -30.73
CA LYS A 47 8.48 -0.87 -32.14
C LYS A 47 9.56 -1.93 -32.30
N ASP A 48 10.58 -1.83 -31.45
CA ASP A 48 11.73 -2.72 -31.40
C ASP A 48 12.10 -2.97 -29.92
N SER A 49 12.06 -4.23 -29.51
CA SER A 49 12.38 -4.66 -28.13
C SER A 49 13.88 -4.68 -27.84
N GLU A 50 14.74 -4.68 -28.86
CA GLU A 50 16.19 -4.55 -28.69
C GLU A 50 16.61 -3.10 -28.41
N ILE A 51 15.76 -2.13 -28.74
CA ILE A 51 16.00 -0.71 -28.50
C ILE A 51 15.32 -0.24 -27.20
N LEU A 52 14.10 -0.70 -26.94
CA LEU A 52 13.29 -0.23 -25.82
C LEU A 52 12.73 -1.39 -25.00
N ASN A 53 13.15 -1.49 -23.74
CA ASN A 53 12.46 -2.31 -22.76
C ASN A 53 11.15 -1.62 -22.36
N ILE A 54 10.01 -2.30 -22.58
CA ILE A 54 8.69 -1.75 -22.28
C ILE A 54 8.47 -1.48 -20.77
N ASN A 55 9.12 -2.25 -19.90
CA ASN A 55 9.10 -2.02 -18.45
C ASN A 55 9.92 -0.79 -18.06
N TYR A 56 11.01 -0.48 -18.78
CA TYR A 56 11.74 0.77 -18.57
C TYR A 56 10.83 1.97 -18.86
N LEU A 57 10.11 1.94 -20.00
CA LEU A 57 9.12 2.96 -20.33
C LEU A 57 8.02 3.06 -19.27
N LYS A 58 7.53 1.93 -18.76
CA LYS A 58 6.53 1.90 -17.69
C LYS A 58 7.01 2.66 -16.45
N PHE A 59 8.21 2.35 -15.94
CA PHE A 59 8.76 3.05 -14.77
C PHE A 59 9.03 4.53 -15.05
N TRP A 60 9.48 4.87 -16.26
CA TRP A 60 9.69 6.26 -16.67
C TRP A 60 8.36 7.05 -16.66
N LEU A 61 7.27 6.46 -17.18
CA LEU A 61 5.95 7.09 -17.18
C LEU A 61 5.40 7.27 -15.76
N GLU A 62 5.59 6.28 -14.88
CA GLU A 62 5.19 6.36 -13.48
C GLU A 62 5.96 7.46 -12.74
N TYR A 63 7.27 7.56 -12.94
CA TYR A 63 8.10 8.60 -12.35
C TYR A 63 7.73 10.01 -12.85
N ASN A 64 7.43 10.16 -14.15
CA ASN A 64 7.08 11.44 -14.76
C ASN A 64 5.57 11.77 -14.73
N GLN A 65 4.76 11.04 -13.98
CA GLN A 65 3.30 11.19 -13.97
C GLN A 65 2.84 12.62 -13.66
N GLU A 66 3.45 13.27 -12.67
CA GLU A 66 3.10 14.64 -12.28
C GLU A 66 3.46 15.64 -13.38
N PHE A 67 4.61 15.46 -14.01
CA PHE A 67 5.06 16.26 -15.15
C PHE A 67 4.13 16.09 -16.36
N LEU A 68 3.76 14.87 -16.71
CA LEU A 68 2.80 14.61 -17.80
C LEU A 68 1.44 15.24 -17.51
N SER A 69 1.01 15.19 -16.25
CA SER A 69 -0.25 15.80 -15.81
C SER A 69 -0.21 17.33 -15.86
N SER A 70 0.94 17.97 -15.63
CA SER A 70 1.07 19.44 -15.68
C SER A 70 1.05 19.98 -17.12
N GLN A 71 1.43 19.17 -18.11
CA GLN A 71 1.35 19.54 -19.53
C GLN A 71 -0.04 19.39 -20.14
N SER A 72 -1.02 18.95 -19.34
CA SER A 72 -2.38 18.70 -19.79
C SER A 72 -3.17 20.02 -19.90
N LYS A 73 -3.83 20.25 -21.04
CA LYS A 73 -4.67 21.44 -21.25
C LYS A 73 -6.02 21.27 -20.53
N GLY A 74 -6.18 21.89 -19.35
CA GLY A 74 -7.46 21.99 -18.66
C GLY A 74 -7.32 22.13 -17.14
N ALA A 75 -7.71 23.29 -16.58
CA ALA A 75 -7.48 23.65 -15.18
C ALA A 75 -8.34 22.87 -14.14
N ILE A 76 -9.26 22.00 -14.58
CA ILE A 76 -10.25 21.35 -13.68
C ILE A 76 -10.14 19.81 -13.68
N LEU A 77 -9.60 19.18 -14.73
CA LEU A 77 -9.41 17.71 -14.83
C LEU A 77 -8.02 17.40 -15.38
N LYS A 78 -7.15 16.83 -14.54
CA LYS A 78 -5.79 16.39 -14.92
C LYS A 78 -5.89 15.14 -15.80
N ASN A 79 -5.83 15.30 -17.13
CA ASN A 79 -5.96 14.21 -18.11
C ASN A 79 -4.73 14.13 -19.03
N ILE A 80 -4.07 12.97 -19.12
CA ILE A 80 -2.93 12.78 -20.03
C ILE A 80 -3.46 12.44 -21.43
N SER A 81 -3.28 13.32 -22.41
CA SER A 81 -3.68 13.03 -23.79
C SER A 81 -2.60 12.25 -24.56
N LEU A 82 -3.01 11.49 -25.57
CA LEU A 82 -2.10 10.81 -26.51
C LEU A 82 -0.99 11.74 -27.03
N SER A 83 -1.39 12.95 -27.46
CA SER A 83 -0.46 13.94 -28.00
C SER A 83 0.57 14.46 -27.00
N VAL A 84 0.30 14.39 -25.69
CA VAL A 84 1.28 14.71 -24.66
C VAL A 84 2.31 13.59 -24.60
N VAL A 85 1.87 12.33 -24.57
CA VAL A 85 2.75 11.15 -24.51
C VAL A 85 3.64 11.05 -25.75
N GLU A 86 3.08 11.23 -26.95
CA GLU A 86 3.82 11.12 -28.22
C GLU A 86 4.93 12.17 -28.40
N LYS A 87 4.80 13.33 -27.74
CA LYS A 87 5.77 14.42 -27.85
C LYS A 87 6.92 14.31 -26.86
N GLN A 88 6.85 13.37 -25.93
CA GLN A 88 7.89 13.22 -24.92
C GLN A 88 9.18 12.73 -25.55
N ARG A 89 10.27 13.40 -25.19
CA ARG A 89 11.63 12.93 -25.47
C ARG A 89 12.12 12.21 -24.22
N ILE A 90 12.58 10.98 -24.41
CA ILE A 90 13.09 10.13 -23.35
C ILE A 90 14.57 9.96 -23.60
N ASP A 91 15.38 10.29 -22.60
CA ASP A 91 16.80 9.92 -22.61
C ASP A 91 16.85 8.39 -22.47
N LEU A 92 17.14 7.74 -23.59
CA LEU A 92 17.07 6.30 -23.73
C LEU A 92 18.49 5.73 -23.68
N PRO A 93 18.92 5.18 -22.53
CA PRO A 93 20.21 4.51 -22.44
C PRO A 93 20.16 3.20 -23.26
N ASP A 94 21.31 2.55 -23.42
CA ASP A 94 21.37 1.25 -24.10
C ASP A 94 20.46 0.21 -23.41
N ILE A 95 20.10 -0.83 -24.15
CA ILE A 95 19.14 -1.84 -23.67
C ILE A 95 19.65 -2.56 -22.41
N GLU A 96 20.95 -2.77 -22.26
CA GLU A 96 21.53 -3.43 -21.08
C GLU A 96 21.31 -2.56 -19.83
N THR A 97 21.62 -1.27 -19.93
CA THR A 97 21.36 -0.28 -18.88
C THR A 97 19.88 -0.18 -18.52
N GLN A 98 18.98 -0.17 -19.52
CA GLN A 98 17.53 -0.17 -19.28
C GLN A 98 17.10 -1.39 -18.45
N ASN A 99 17.58 -2.59 -18.81
CA ASN A 99 17.25 -3.83 -18.10
C ASN A 99 17.76 -3.82 -16.65
N ARG A 100 18.96 -3.28 -16.41
CA ARG A 100 19.51 -3.11 -15.05
C ARG A 100 18.64 -2.18 -14.20
N ILE A 101 18.26 -1.03 -14.75
CA ILE A 101 17.36 -0.07 -14.08
C ILE A 101 16.03 -0.74 -13.73
N VAL A 102 15.43 -1.43 -14.70
CA VAL A 102 14.17 -2.16 -14.49
C VAL A 102 14.29 -3.16 -13.36
N ALA A 103 15.34 -4.00 -13.37
CA ALA A 103 15.54 -5.00 -12.33
C ALA A 103 15.60 -4.37 -10.93
N ILE A 104 16.35 -3.28 -10.76
CA ILE A 104 16.48 -2.56 -9.48
C ILE A 104 15.12 -2.02 -9.02
N LEU A 105 14.41 -1.31 -9.91
CA LEU A 105 13.14 -0.70 -9.59
C LEU A 105 12.05 -1.74 -9.29
N GLU A 106 12.05 -2.88 -9.99
CA GLU A 106 11.16 -4.01 -9.71
C GLU A 106 11.45 -4.64 -8.35
N LYS A 107 12.73 -4.82 -8.00
CA LYS A 107 13.11 -5.36 -6.69
C LYS A 107 12.62 -4.47 -5.56
N VAL A 108 12.83 -3.16 -5.67
CA VAL A 108 12.35 -2.21 -4.66
C VAL A 108 10.82 -2.22 -4.58
N LYS A 109 10.11 -2.20 -5.72
CA LYS A 109 8.64 -2.33 -5.74
C LYS A 109 8.14 -3.63 -5.11
N SER A 110 8.81 -4.74 -5.35
CA SER A 110 8.49 -6.05 -4.75
C SER A 110 8.60 -5.97 -3.22
N ILE A 111 9.60 -5.29 -2.69
CA ILE A 111 9.76 -5.08 -1.25
C ILE A 111 8.62 -4.20 -0.69
N ILE A 112 8.24 -3.12 -1.39
CA ILE A 112 7.10 -2.27 -1.01
C ILE A 112 5.82 -3.11 -0.94
N PHE A 113 5.52 -3.87 -2.00
CA PHE A 113 4.34 -4.72 -2.08
C PHE A 113 4.30 -5.77 -0.96
N LYS A 114 5.42 -6.47 -0.72
CA LYS A 114 5.52 -7.44 0.39
C LYS A 114 5.27 -6.78 1.74
N ARG A 115 5.68 -5.52 1.93
CA ARG A 115 5.44 -4.77 3.17
C ARG A 115 3.96 -4.43 3.33
N GLU A 116 3.29 -3.99 2.27
CA GLU A 116 1.85 -3.73 2.26
C GLU A 116 1.04 -4.99 2.56
N GLU A 117 1.39 -6.10 1.89
CA GLU A 117 0.76 -7.40 2.12
C GLU A 117 0.97 -7.88 3.56
N THR A 118 2.19 -7.73 4.10
CA THR A 118 2.48 -8.07 5.50
C THR A 118 1.56 -7.30 6.44
N ILE A 119 1.42 -5.98 6.26
CA ILE A 119 0.54 -5.13 7.08
C ILE A 119 -0.91 -5.62 7.01
N ALA A 120 -1.41 -5.96 5.82
CA ALA A 120 -2.77 -6.46 5.61
C ALA A 120 -3.01 -7.82 6.30
N ARG A 121 -2.10 -8.79 6.13
CA ARG A 121 -2.20 -10.13 6.78
C ARG A 121 -2.22 -10.05 8.30
N TYR A 122 -1.50 -9.08 8.83
CA TYR A 122 -1.46 -8.79 10.26
C TYR A 122 -2.81 -8.28 10.80
N ASP A 123 -3.51 -7.42 10.02
CA ASP A 123 -4.88 -7.00 10.34
C ASP A 123 -5.86 -8.18 10.31
N GLU A 124 -5.70 -9.08 9.33
CA GLU A 124 -6.48 -10.32 9.25
C GLU A 124 -6.22 -11.25 10.44
N LEU A 125 -4.96 -11.39 10.86
CA LEU A 125 -4.58 -12.21 12.01
C LEU A 125 -5.24 -11.72 13.30
N LEU A 126 -5.26 -10.41 13.57
CA LEU A 126 -5.95 -9.90 14.76
C LEU A 126 -7.45 -10.15 14.73
N ARG A 127 -8.09 -10.02 13.55
CA ARG A 127 -9.51 -10.36 13.39
C ARG A 127 -9.76 -11.85 13.62
N ALA A 128 -8.86 -12.72 13.15
CA ALA A 128 -8.94 -14.16 13.39
C ALA A 128 -8.78 -14.48 14.88
N ILE A 129 -7.79 -13.91 15.57
CA ILE A 129 -7.60 -14.08 17.02
C ILE A 129 -8.83 -13.59 17.80
N PHE A 130 -9.42 -12.47 17.38
CA PHE A 130 -10.65 -11.97 17.99
C PHE A 130 -11.80 -12.97 17.83
N LEU A 131 -12.02 -13.48 16.62
CA LEU A 131 -13.09 -14.44 16.33
C LEU A 131 -12.86 -15.79 17.00
N ASP A 132 -11.61 -16.25 17.12
CA ASP A 132 -11.26 -17.48 17.83
C ASP A 132 -11.52 -17.34 19.34
N THR A 133 -11.05 -16.23 19.93
CA THR A 133 -11.21 -15.95 21.38
C THR A 133 -12.68 -15.69 21.75
N PHE A 134 -13.36 -14.83 21.00
CA PHE A 134 -14.67 -14.30 21.39
C PHE A 134 -15.84 -14.86 20.60
N GLY A 135 -15.57 -15.47 19.44
CA GLY A 135 -16.61 -15.91 18.52
C GLY A 135 -17.20 -14.77 17.68
N ASN A 136 -18.17 -15.12 16.86
CA ASN A 136 -19.05 -14.13 16.25
C ASN A 136 -19.97 -13.51 17.32
N PRO A 137 -19.95 -12.18 17.55
CA PRO A 137 -20.78 -11.53 18.56
C PRO A 137 -22.29 -11.80 18.40
N ILE A 138 -22.76 -12.08 17.18
CA ILE A 138 -24.19 -12.31 16.88
C ILE A 138 -24.56 -13.79 16.89
N GLU A 139 -23.74 -14.67 16.30
CA GLU A 139 -24.03 -16.11 16.24
C GLU A 139 -23.77 -16.82 17.58
N ARG A 140 -23.05 -16.15 18.50
CA ARG A 140 -22.85 -16.59 19.90
C ARG A 140 -22.24 -18.00 20.01
N PRO A 141 -21.17 -18.35 19.26
CA PRO A 141 -20.62 -19.70 19.31
C PRO A 141 -20.09 -20.07 20.70
N ASN A 142 -19.63 -19.08 21.49
CA ASN A 142 -19.07 -19.28 22.84
C ASN A 142 -20.09 -19.18 23.98
N ARG A 143 -21.40 -19.03 23.66
CA ARG A 143 -22.52 -19.00 24.63
C ARG A 143 -22.27 -18.12 25.87
N TRP A 144 -21.71 -16.92 25.66
CA TRP A 144 -21.50 -15.96 26.74
C TRP A 144 -22.78 -15.78 27.57
N LYS A 145 -22.68 -15.98 28.89
CA LYS A 145 -23.85 -15.99 29.78
C LYS A 145 -24.49 -14.61 29.95
N LEU A 146 -23.69 -13.55 29.79
CA LEU A 146 -24.12 -12.16 29.93
C LEU A 146 -24.21 -11.51 28.55
N LEU A 147 -25.43 -11.14 28.19
CA LEU A 147 -25.74 -10.24 27.09
C LEU A 147 -26.31 -8.97 27.71
N ASP A 148 -25.80 -7.83 27.27
CA ASP A 148 -26.33 -6.55 27.69
C ASP A 148 -26.21 -5.52 26.57
N THR A 149 -26.88 -4.40 26.76
CA THR A 149 -26.84 -3.24 25.87
C THR A 149 -25.48 -2.56 25.96
N ILE A 150 -24.98 -1.98 24.86
CA ILE A 150 -23.76 -1.16 24.88
C ILE A 150 -23.87 -0.07 25.95
N GLY A 151 -25.05 0.53 26.11
CA GLY A 151 -25.32 1.60 27.07
C GLY A 151 -24.85 1.31 28.50
N ASN A 152 -25.01 0.08 28.97
CA ASN A 152 -24.60 -0.33 30.32
C ASN A 152 -23.07 -0.42 30.50
N SER A 153 -22.32 -0.53 29.40
CA SER A 153 -20.85 -0.49 29.41
C SER A 153 -20.26 0.91 29.23
N LEU A 154 -21.08 1.95 29.00
CA LEU A 154 -20.58 3.29 28.72
C LEU A 154 -20.52 4.14 29.99
N THR A 155 -19.38 4.78 30.24
CA THR A 155 -19.27 5.85 31.24
C THR A 155 -19.73 7.19 30.66
N LYS A 156 -19.41 7.45 29.39
CA LYS A 156 -19.79 8.68 28.70
C LYS A 156 -19.82 8.50 27.18
N LEU A 157 -20.72 9.22 26.52
CA LEU A 157 -20.77 9.32 25.07
C LEU A 157 -20.86 10.80 24.70
N SER A 158 -19.78 11.32 24.08
CA SER A 158 -19.64 12.76 23.82
C SER A 158 -19.67 13.03 22.32
N SER A 159 -20.49 13.99 21.89
CA SER A 159 -20.49 14.48 20.51
C SER A 159 -19.50 15.63 20.36
N GLY A 160 -18.76 15.65 19.26
CA GLY A 160 -17.96 16.79 18.88
C GLY A 160 -18.79 18.01 18.45
N THR A 161 -18.11 19.07 18.03
CA THR A 161 -18.70 20.31 17.54
C THR A 161 -18.21 20.59 16.13
N SER A 162 -19.12 20.82 15.18
CA SER A 162 -18.75 21.16 13.81
C SER A 162 -18.70 22.65 13.57
N TYR A 163 -17.70 23.06 12.79
CA TYR A 163 -17.53 24.41 12.27
C TYR A 163 -17.28 24.34 10.77
N SER A 164 -17.67 25.40 10.06
CA SER A 164 -17.25 25.60 8.68
C SER A 164 -15.77 25.96 8.67
N GLY A 165 -15.02 25.38 7.74
CA GLY A 165 -13.59 25.57 7.63
C GLY A 165 -13.11 25.32 6.21
N GLU A 166 -11.89 25.76 5.92
CA GLU A 166 -11.27 25.63 4.61
C GLU A 166 -10.59 24.27 4.45
N GLU A 167 -10.54 23.76 3.22
CA GLU A 167 -9.83 22.52 2.92
C GLU A 167 -8.32 22.79 2.80
N ASN A 168 -7.65 23.00 3.93
CA ASN A 168 -6.21 23.19 3.99
C ASN A 168 -5.50 21.90 4.40
N LYS A 169 -4.29 21.69 3.86
CA LYS A 169 -3.42 20.55 4.22
C LYS A 169 -2.52 20.83 5.42
N LEU A 170 -2.32 22.10 5.75
CA LEU A 170 -1.48 22.58 6.84
C LEU A 170 -2.30 23.58 7.65
N LEU A 171 -2.12 23.58 8.96
CA LEU A 171 -2.74 24.54 9.88
C LEU A 171 -1.80 25.72 10.08
N GLU A 172 -2.36 26.93 10.10
CA GLU A 172 -1.66 28.12 10.58
C GLU A 172 -1.69 28.20 12.11
N ASP A 173 -0.83 29.03 12.71
CA ASP A 173 -0.68 29.13 14.17
C ASP A 173 -1.96 29.61 14.88
N ASP A 174 -2.83 30.36 14.19
CA ASP A 174 -4.12 30.84 14.70
C ASP A 174 -5.30 29.90 14.38
N GLU A 175 -5.03 28.69 13.86
CA GLU A 175 -6.04 27.73 13.44
C GLU A 175 -6.07 26.45 14.28
N LEU A 176 -7.22 25.77 14.26
CA LEU A 176 -7.41 24.40 14.70
C LEU A 176 -8.10 23.58 13.60
N GLY A 177 -7.80 22.28 13.55
CA GLY A 177 -8.37 21.37 12.56
C GLY A 177 -9.65 20.70 13.06
N VAL A 178 -10.79 20.98 12.44
CA VAL A 178 -12.00 20.18 12.64
C VAL A 178 -11.91 18.92 11.78
N LEU A 179 -12.00 17.74 12.39
CA LEU A 179 -11.89 16.48 11.65
C LEU A 179 -13.05 16.29 10.68
N LYS A 180 -12.78 15.63 9.56
CA LYS A 180 -13.79 15.12 8.64
C LYS A 180 -14.20 13.71 9.08
N ILE A 181 -15.36 13.26 8.60
CA ILE A 181 -15.85 11.90 8.84
C ILE A 181 -14.82 10.87 8.31
N SER A 182 -14.15 11.19 7.20
CA SER A 182 -13.09 10.38 6.58
C SER A 182 -11.89 10.09 7.48
N ALA A 183 -11.73 10.84 8.57
CA ALA A 183 -10.69 10.59 9.58
C ALA A 183 -10.88 9.27 10.33
N VAL A 184 -12.12 8.72 10.38
CA VAL A 184 -12.48 7.53 11.18
C VAL A 184 -12.91 6.34 10.32
N THR A 185 -13.18 6.54 9.03
CA THR A 185 -13.87 5.55 8.18
C THR A 185 -13.00 4.39 7.71
N LYS A 186 -11.68 4.56 7.68
CA LYS A 186 -10.74 3.55 7.17
C LYS A 186 -10.40 2.47 8.21
N GLY A 187 -11.07 2.48 9.37
CA GLY A 187 -10.78 1.58 10.49
C GLY A 187 -9.55 1.97 11.32
N PHE A 188 -8.84 3.01 10.91
CA PHE A 188 -7.75 3.65 11.64
C PHE A 188 -7.95 5.16 11.65
N PHE A 189 -7.35 5.83 12.63
CA PHE A 189 -7.41 7.28 12.73
C PHE A 189 -6.50 7.93 11.68
N ASN A 190 -7.06 8.85 10.87
CA ASN A 190 -6.31 9.61 9.88
C ASN A 190 -6.33 11.10 10.21
N ALA A 191 -5.23 11.57 10.80
CA ALA A 191 -5.06 12.96 11.23
C ALA A 191 -5.04 13.97 10.07
N ASN A 192 -4.80 13.54 8.82
CA ASN A 192 -4.74 14.43 7.65
C ASN A 192 -6.12 14.80 7.09
N GLU A 193 -7.20 14.23 7.62
CA GLU A 193 -8.56 14.45 7.15
C GLU A 193 -9.26 15.49 8.02
N PHE A 194 -8.91 16.76 7.85
CA PHE A 194 -9.48 17.88 8.61
C PHE A 194 -9.80 19.09 7.71
N LYS A 195 -10.52 20.06 8.28
CA LYS A 195 -10.68 21.41 7.73
C LYS A 195 -10.10 22.42 8.72
N ALA A 196 -9.43 23.44 8.22
CA ALA A 196 -8.87 24.49 9.05
C ALA A 196 -9.96 25.46 9.51
N VAL A 197 -9.96 25.79 10.80
CA VAL A 197 -10.92 26.70 11.43
C VAL A 197 -10.14 27.67 12.33
N LYS A 198 -10.37 28.96 12.16
CA LYS A 198 -9.74 29.98 13.01
C LYS A 198 -10.22 29.88 14.46
N LYS A 199 -9.29 30.05 15.41
CA LYS A 199 -9.54 29.90 16.85
C LYS A 199 -10.59 30.87 17.40
N ASP A 200 -10.68 32.08 16.86
CA ASP A 200 -11.64 33.13 17.24
C ASP A 200 -13.11 32.76 16.96
N VAL A 201 -13.34 31.91 15.96
CA VAL A 201 -14.70 31.43 15.60
C VAL A 201 -15.18 30.33 16.56
N ILE A 202 -14.27 29.66 17.27
CA ILE A 202 -14.56 28.51 18.14
C ILE A 202 -15.11 29.00 19.49
N LYS A 203 -16.43 29.09 19.57
CA LYS A 203 -17.17 29.57 20.77
C LYS A 203 -17.67 28.45 21.70
N ARG A 204 -17.69 27.20 21.25
CA ARG A 204 -18.22 26.06 22.00
C ARG A 204 -17.07 25.18 22.49
N GLN A 205 -17.34 24.38 23.52
CA GLN A 205 -16.39 23.38 23.98
C GLN A 205 -16.07 22.39 22.85
N ILE A 206 -14.77 22.19 22.62
CA ILE A 206 -14.24 21.25 21.64
C ILE A 206 -13.66 20.03 22.36
N ILE A 207 -13.59 18.92 21.64
CA ILE A 207 -13.04 17.66 22.15
C ILE A 207 -11.85 17.31 21.28
N HIS A 208 -10.67 17.29 21.88
CA HIS A 208 -9.44 16.87 21.23
C HIS A 208 -9.31 15.34 21.26
N PRO A 209 -8.94 14.69 20.14
CA PRO A 209 -8.67 13.26 20.14
C PRO A 209 -7.36 12.98 20.88
N LYS A 210 -7.44 12.08 21.87
CA LYS A 210 -6.30 11.64 22.68
C LYS A 210 -6.00 10.17 22.43
N LYS A 211 -4.74 9.78 22.62
CA LYS A 211 -4.29 8.40 22.48
C LYS A 211 -5.17 7.45 23.30
N GLY A 212 -5.64 6.39 22.64
CA GLY A 212 -6.54 5.39 23.23
C GLY A 212 -8.02 5.78 23.23
N ASP A 213 -8.39 6.96 22.71
CA ASP A 213 -9.80 7.30 22.52
C ASP A 213 -10.44 6.40 21.44
N LEU A 214 -11.61 5.86 21.75
CA LEU A 214 -12.45 5.15 20.79
C LEU A 214 -13.39 6.17 20.12
N LEU A 215 -13.23 6.34 18.81
CA LEU A 215 -14.07 7.22 18.01
C LEU A 215 -15.08 6.41 17.20
N PHE A 216 -16.30 6.95 17.07
CA PHE A 216 -17.40 6.33 16.32
C PHE A 216 -18.00 7.32 15.32
N SER A 217 -18.08 6.91 14.05
CA SER A 217 -18.73 7.68 12.99
C SER A 217 -20.23 7.43 13.00
N ARG A 218 -21.01 8.43 13.45
CA ARG A 218 -22.46 8.29 13.56
C ARG A 218 -23.20 8.46 12.24
N ALA A 219 -22.58 9.13 11.27
CA ALA A 219 -23.22 9.51 10.02
C ALA A 219 -22.29 9.31 8.82
N ASN A 220 -22.71 8.50 7.84
CA ASN A 220 -21.97 8.26 6.61
C ASN A 220 -22.82 7.54 5.54
N THR A 221 -22.21 7.14 4.42
CA THR A 221 -22.78 6.20 3.47
C THR A 221 -23.11 4.86 4.13
N LEU A 222 -23.96 4.08 3.45
CA LEU A 222 -24.42 2.77 3.90
C LEU A 222 -23.27 1.85 4.35
N GLU A 223 -22.19 1.79 3.59
CA GLU A 223 -21.06 0.89 3.89
C GLU A 223 -20.16 1.36 5.02
N LEU A 224 -20.17 2.66 5.34
CA LEU A 224 -19.21 3.30 6.25
C LEU A 224 -19.82 3.82 7.56
N VAL A 225 -21.15 3.83 7.68
CA VAL A 225 -21.82 4.20 8.93
C VAL A 225 -21.40 3.24 10.06
N GLY A 226 -21.22 3.77 11.26
CA GLY A 226 -20.73 3.01 12.42
C GLY A 226 -19.29 2.56 12.31
N ALA A 227 -18.48 3.20 11.45
CA ALA A 227 -17.03 2.99 11.46
C ALA A 227 -16.43 3.45 12.80
N THR A 228 -15.43 2.72 13.28
CA THR A 228 -14.72 2.99 14.52
C THR A 228 -13.22 3.03 14.30
N CYS A 229 -12.52 3.83 15.10
CA CYS A 229 -11.07 3.79 15.20
C CYS A 229 -10.61 4.05 16.63
N ILE A 230 -9.41 3.58 16.97
CA ILE A 230 -8.71 3.93 18.19
C ILE A 230 -7.62 4.93 17.81
N VAL A 231 -7.57 6.05 18.52
CA VAL A 231 -6.57 7.10 18.31
C VAL A 231 -5.20 6.62 18.79
N ASP A 232 -4.17 6.82 17.97
CA ASP A 232 -2.80 6.34 18.16
C ASP A 232 -1.91 7.31 18.95
N THR A 233 -2.13 8.61 18.79
CA THR A 233 -1.38 9.67 19.49
C THR A 233 -2.27 10.82 19.96
N ASP A 234 -1.74 11.70 20.81
CA ASP A 234 -2.47 12.89 21.22
C ASP A 234 -2.42 13.97 20.13
N TYR A 235 -3.58 14.56 19.82
CA TYR A 235 -3.69 15.62 18.81
C TYR A 235 -4.37 16.86 19.38
N ASP A 236 -3.56 17.79 19.90
CA ASP A 236 -4.07 19.03 20.53
C ASP A 236 -4.53 20.08 19.51
N SER A 237 -4.03 20.03 18.28
CA SER A 237 -4.42 20.94 17.20
C SER A 237 -5.70 20.51 16.48
N LEU A 238 -6.23 19.31 16.76
CA LEU A 238 -7.40 18.74 16.09
C LEU A 238 -8.56 18.59 17.06
N PHE A 239 -9.79 18.66 16.55
CA PHE A 239 -10.98 18.39 17.36
C PHE A 239 -12.09 17.66 16.59
N LEU A 240 -12.96 16.98 17.34
CA LEU A 240 -14.04 16.15 16.79
C LEU A 240 -15.19 17.00 16.24
N PRO A 241 -15.74 16.69 15.05
CA PRO A 241 -17.00 17.24 14.54
C PRO A 241 -18.22 16.59 15.21
N ASP A 242 -19.41 17.17 15.00
CA ASP A 242 -20.70 16.64 15.48
C ASP A 242 -21.08 15.24 14.96
N LYS A 243 -20.43 14.81 13.87
CA LYS A 243 -20.65 13.49 13.24
C LYS A 243 -19.74 12.39 13.79
N ILE A 244 -18.81 12.73 14.68
CA ILE A 244 -17.93 11.78 15.35
C ILE A 244 -18.19 11.85 16.85
N TRP A 245 -18.40 10.68 17.45
CA TRP A 245 -18.52 10.54 18.90
C TRP A 245 -17.24 10.03 19.51
N LYS A 246 -16.90 10.54 20.69
CA LYS A 246 -15.97 9.90 21.62
C LYS A 246 -16.75 8.95 22.51
N VAL A 247 -16.38 7.67 22.47
CA VAL A 247 -16.99 6.58 23.24
C VAL A 247 -16.09 6.28 24.43
N GLU A 248 -16.61 6.47 25.64
CA GLU A 248 -15.91 6.16 26.89
C GLU A 248 -16.62 4.98 27.55
N THR A 249 -15.89 3.88 27.76
CA THR A 249 -16.40 2.66 28.39
C THR A 249 -16.00 2.59 29.85
N ASP A 250 -16.74 1.81 30.63
CA ASP A 250 -16.26 1.31 31.91
C ASP A 250 -15.25 0.19 31.64
N GLU A 251 -13.96 0.53 31.74
CA GLU A 251 -12.84 -0.37 31.45
C GLU A 251 -12.73 -1.56 32.45
N SER A 252 -13.54 -1.57 33.52
CA SER A 252 -13.69 -2.75 34.39
C SER A 252 -14.66 -3.79 33.83
N VAL A 253 -15.52 -3.40 32.89
CA VAL A 253 -16.56 -4.24 32.28
C VAL A 253 -16.25 -4.53 30.81
N ILE A 254 -15.98 -3.50 30.02
CA ILE A 254 -15.68 -3.59 28.59
C ILE A 254 -14.48 -2.74 28.22
N LYS A 255 -13.44 -3.38 27.66
CA LYS A 255 -12.30 -2.68 27.05
C LYS A 255 -12.70 -2.01 25.75
N LYS A 256 -12.20 -0.79 25.51
CA LYS A 256 -12.38 -0.07 24.23
C LYS A 256 -11.89 -0.89 23.03
N THR A 257 -10.80 -1.63 23.20
CA THR A 257 -10.20 -2.50 22.18
C THR A 257 -11.14 -3.64 21.79
N PHE A 258 -11.80 -4.28 22.77
CA PHE A 258 -12.82 -5.27 22.51
C PHE A 258 -14.03 -4.66 21.78
N LEU A 259 -14.58 -3.56 22.30
CA LEU A 259 -15.74 -2.89 21.71
C LEU A 259 -15.46 -2.46 20.27
N HIS A 260 -14.27 -1.93 19.99
CA HIS A 260 -13.84 -1.59 18.63
C HIS A 260 -14.01 -2.76 17.65
N TYR A 261 -13.53 -3.96 17.99
CA TYR A 261 -13.63 -5.14 17.14
C TYR A 261 -15.07 -5.68 17.04
N VAL A 262 -15.85 -5.61 18.12
CA VAL A 262 -17.28 -5.96 18.07
C VAL A 262 -18.01 -5.07 17.06
N LEU A 263 -17.81 -3.76 17.10
CA LEU A 263 -18.48 -2.80 16.19
C LEU A 263 -17.99 -2.93 14.74
N GLN A 264 -16.79 -3.47 14.51
CA GLN A 264 -16.30 -3.77 13.16
C GLN A 264 -16.77 -5.11 12.61
N ASN A 265 -17.31 -5.99 13.44
CA ASN A 265 -17.79 -7.30 12.99
C ASN A 265 -18.91 -7.15 11.93
N LYS A 266 -18.82 -7.93 10.85
CA LYS A 266 -19.72 -7.83 9.69
C LYS A 266 -21.20 -7.94 10.08
N ASP A 267 -21.55 -8.80 11.01
CA ASP A 267 -22.94 -9.00 11.41
C ASP A 267 -23.43 -7.86 12.31
N VAL A 268 -22.57 -7.36 13.21
CA VAL A 268 -22.91 -6.18 14.05
C VAL A 268 -23.12 -4.97 13.15
N ARG A 269 -22.32 -4.84 12.08
CA ARG A 269 -22.51 -3.81 11.06
C ARG A 269 -23.84 -3.91 10.33
N LYS A 270 -24.38 -5.12 10.08
CA LYS A 270 -25.74 -5.28 9.54
C LYS A 270 -26.81 -4.69 10.48
N THR A 271 -26.59 -4.75 11.78
CA THR A 271 -27.50 -4.14 12.77
C THR A 271 -27.53 -2.61 12.58
N PHE A 272 -26.37 -1.96 12.40
CA PHE A 272 -26.32 -0.53 12.09
C PHE A 272 -27.15 -0.14 10.87
N LEU A 273 -27.12 -0.96 9.82
CA LEU A 273 -27.90 -0.75 8.61
C LEU A 273 -29.41 -0.78 8.88
N SER A 274 -29.86 -1.68 9.75
CA SER A 274 -31.28 -1.82 10.08
C SER A 274 -31.82 -0.70 10.97
N ILE A 275 -30.96 -0.10 11.82
CA ILE A 275 -31.36 0.93 12.78
C ILE A 275 -31.08 2.35 12.30
N ALA A 276 -30.22 2.53 11.29
CA ALA A 276 -29.86 3.85 10.79
C ALA A 276 -31.04 4.51 10.05
N THR A 277 -31.09 5.84 10.12
CA THR A 277 -32.16 6.66 9.52
C THR A 277 -31.55 7.71 8.59
N GLY A 278 -32.18 7.96 7.44
CA GLY A 278 -31.73 8.96 6.45
C GLY A 278 -32.49 8.85 5.12
N SER A 279 -32.61 9.95 4.39
CA SER A 279 -33.57 10.09 3.26
C SER A 279 -33.06 9.58 1.90
N SER A 280 -31.78 9.24 1.79
CA SER A 280 -31.18 8.67 0.58
C SER A 280 -29.94 7.89 1.04
N GLY A 281 -29.68 6.70 0.50
CA GLY A 281 -28.55 5.83 0.92
C GLY A 281 -27.14 6.46 0.91
N SER A 282 -27.03 7.73 0.46
CA SER A 282 -25.83 8.57 0.53
C SER A 282 -25.52 9.13 1.92
N MET A 283 -26.47 9.24 2.85
CA MET A 283 -26.20 9.74 4.21
C MET A 283 -27.15 9.16 5.25
N LEU A 284 -26.73 8.05 5.87
CA LEU A 284 -27.37 7.41 7.01
C LEU A 284 -26.84 7.99 8.32
N ASN A 285 -27.69 7.96 9.35
CA ASN A 285 -27.35 8.48 10.68
C ASN A 285 -27.85 7.54 11.78
N ILE A 286 -27.05 7.39 12.84
CA ILE A 286 -27.38 6.62 14.05
C ILE A 286 -27.55 7.60 15.22
N SER A 287 -28.64 7.46 15.97
CA SER A 287 -28.85 8.22 17.22
C SER A 287 -28.14 7.56 18.39
N MET A 288 -27.77 8.34 19.40
CA MET A 288 -27.09 7.82 20.58
C MET A 288 -27.93 6.75 21.30
N ASP A 289 -29.25 6.94 21.39
CA ASP A 289 -30.15 5.98 22.03
C ASP A 289 -30.17 4.63 21.30
N LYS A 290 -30.22 4.67 19.96
CA LYS A 290 -30.16 3.46 19.14
C LYS A 290 -28.82 2.74 19.29
N PHE A 291 -27.72 3.50 19.33
CA PHE A 291 -26.39 2.93 19.57
C PHE A 291 -26.29 2.26 20.95
N LYS A 292 -26.78 2.92 22.01
CA LYS A 292 -26.79 2.38 23.37
C LYS A 292 -27.58 1.07 23.46
N ASN A 293 -28.69 0.95 22.73
CA ASN A 293 -29.56 -0.24 22.77
C ASN A 293 -29.04 -1.47 21.99
N ILE A 294 -27.89 -1.37 21.31
CA ILE A 294 -27.31 -2.52 20.62
C ILE A 294 -26.88 -3.54 21.66
N ILE A 295 -27.26 -4.80 21.46
CA ILE A 295 -26.92 -5.91 22.36
C ILE A 295 -25.60 -6.52 21.92
N ILE A 296 -24.66 -6.64 22.86
CA ILE A 296 -23.34 -7.25 22.64
C ILE A 296 -23.03 -8.29 23.72
N PRO A 297 -22.12 -9.24 23.44
CA PRO A 297 -21.61 -10.14 24.48
C PRO A 297 -20.71 -9.40 25.48
N TYR A 298 -20.78 -9.84 26.73
CA TYR A 298 -19.92 -9.37 27.82
C TYR A 298 -19.02 -10.53 28.28
N PRO A 299 -17.93 -10.83 27.54
CA PRO A 299 -16.98 -11.87 27.94
C PRO A 299 -16.19 -11.45 29.20
N PRO A 300 -15.60 -12.41 29.94
CA PRO A 300 -14.76 -12.12 31.10
C PRO A 300 -13.69 -11.05 30.81
N ILE A 301 -13.50 -10.12 31.73
CA ILE A 301 -12.59 -8.98 31.56
C ILE A 301 -11.15 -9.44 31.32
N GLU A 302 -10.76 -10.58 31.90
CA GLU A 302 -9.42 -11.16 31.77
C GLU A 302 -9.10 -11.53 30.32
N LEU A 303 -10.08 -12.04 29.58
CA LEU A 303 -9.91 -12.37 28.15
C LEU A 303 -9.81 -11.09 27.31
N GLN A 304 -10.58 -10.07 27.66
CA GLN A 304 -10.50 -8.76 26.99
C GLN A 304 -9.11 -8.12 27.22
N GLU A 305 -8.55 -8.22 28.43
CA GLU A 305 -7.20 -7.74 28.74
C GLU A 305 -6.10 -8.53 28.01
N GLN A 306 -6.26 -9.84 27.85
CA GLN A 306 -5.33 -10.66 27.07
C GLN A 306 -5.35 -10.25 25.59
N PHE A 307 -6.54 -10.03 25.03
CA PHE A 307 -6.67 -9.54 23.66
C PHE A 307 -6.07 -8.13 23.52
N GLU A 308 -6.35 -7.23 24.45
CA GLU A 308 -5.80 -5.86 24.47
C GLU A 308 -4.27 -5.86 24.48
N LYS A 309 -3.63 -6.70 25.32
CA LYS A 309 -2.16 -6.85 25.33
C LYS A 309 -1.63 -7.29 23.95
N THR A 310 -2.34 -8.19 23.28
CA THR A 310 -1.98 -8.65 21.93
C THR A 310 -2.18 -7.54 20.89
N TYR A 311 -3.28 -6.81 20.97
CA TYR A 311 -3.59 -5.66 20.14
C TYR A 311 -2.54 -4.54 20.27
N LEU A 312 -2.10 -4.22 21.48
CA LEU A 312 -1.09 -3.18 21.71
C LEU A 312 0.28 -3.58 21.15
N LYS A 313 0.70 -4.85 21.32
CA LYS A 313 1.91 -5.38 20.69
C LYS A 313 1.83 -5.28 19.17
N TYR A 314 0.69 -5.69 18.60
CA TYR A 314 0.43 -5.60 17.18
C TYR A 314 0.51 -4.17 16.66
N THR A 315 -0.16 -3.23 17.32
CA THR A 315 -0.22 -1.82 16.91
C THR A 315 1.19 -1.23 16.83
N ARG A 316 2.05 -1.52 17.82
CA ARG A 316 3.46 -1.13 17.80
C ARG A 316 4.22 -1.72 16.62
N LEU A 317 4.04 -3.01 16.32
CA LEU A 317 4.68 -3.65 15.16
C LEU A 317 4.19 -3.04 13.85
N LYS A 318 2.89 -2.76 13.74
CA LYS A 318 2.28 -2.12 12.56
C LYS A 318 2.87 -0.74 12.31
N GLU A 319 3.08 0.07 13.35
CA GLU A 319 3.75 1.37 13.24
C GLU A 319 5.18 1.25 12.70
N ILE A 320 5.96 0.27 13.19
CA ILE A 320 7.32 0.00 12.69
C ILE A 320 7.28 -0.39 11.21
N LEU A 321 6.33 -1.26 10.82
CA LEU A 321 6.16 -1.68 9.44
C LEU A 321 5.75 -0.53 8.52
N LYS A 322 4.87 0.36 8.98
CA LYS A 322 4.47 1.57 8.24
C LYS A 322 5.65 2.54 8.05
N LYS A 323 6.46 2.78 9.09
CA LYS A 323 7.68 3.59 8.97
C LYS A 323 8.68 2.97 8.01
N SER A 324 8.87 1.65 8.06
CA SER A 324 9.71 0.92 7.11
C SER A 324 9.19 1.07 5.67
N HIS A 325 7.87 0.92 5.46
CA HIS A 325 7.23 1.13 4.14
C HIS A 325 7.49 2.55 3.61
N GLN A 326 7.37 3.56 4.47
CA GLN A 326 7.66 4.95 4.11
C GLN A 326 9.12 5.11 3.68
N HIS A 327 10.09 4.65 4.47
CA HIS A 327 11.51 4.74 4.11
C HIS A 327 11.84 4.03 2.79
N ILE A 328 11.24 2.85 2.54
CA ILE A 328 11.44 2.12 1.27
C ILE A 328 10.83 2.90 0.10
N SER A 329 9.69 3.54 0.30
CA SER A 329 9.03 4.37 -0.71
C SER A 329 9.83 5.64 -1.03
N GLU A 330 10.41 6.28 -0.02
CA GLU A 330 11.34 7.41 -0.18
C GLU A 330 12.60 6.96 -0.94
N LEU A 331 13.18 5.82 -0.57
CA LEU A 331 14.32 5.24 -1.28
C LEU A 331 13.98 4.93 -2.75
N PHE A 332 12.79 4.37 -3.02
CA PHE A 332 12.34 4.13 -4.39
C PHE A 332 12.28 5.41 -5.22
N SER A 333 11.79 6.50 -4.63
CA SER A 333 11.75 7.81 -5.27
C SER A 333 13.16 8.31 -5.61
N SER A 334 14.10 8.23 -4.65
CA SER A 334 15.49 8.63 -4.86
C SER A 334 16.20 7.79 -5.92
N ILE A 335 16.04 6.46 -5.90
CA ILE A 335 16.63 5.56 -6.90
C ILE A 335 16.04 5.84 -8.29
N SER A 336 14.73 6.04 -8.39
CA SER A 336 14.07 6.39 -9.67
C SER A 336 14.63 7.69 -10.22
N GLN A 337 14.82 8.71 -9.37
CA GLN A 337 15.40 9.98 -9.77
C GLN A 337 16.83 9.81 -10.30
N LEU A 338 17.70 9.07 -9.60
CA LEU A 338 19.07 8.80 -10.04
C LEU A 338 19.08 8.02 -11.36
N ALA A 339 18.23 6.99 -11.48
CA ALA A 339 18.13 6.15 -12.66
C ALA A 339 17.74 6.95 -13.91
N PHE A 340 16.69 7.77 -13.81
CA PHE A 340 16.19 8.53 -14.97
C PHE A 340 16.96 9.81 -15.26
N LYS A 341 17.90 10.21 -14.41
CA LYS A 341 18.91 11.24 -14.70
C LYS A 341 20.21 10.66 -15.28
N GLY A 342 20.36 9.33 -15.33
CA GLY A 342 21.61 8.68 -15.72
C GLY A 342 22.73 8.84 -14.67
N GLU A 343 22.39 9.16 -13.43
CA GLU A 343 23.32 9.37 -12.31
C GLU A 343 23.46 8.11 -11.43
N LEU A 344 22.76 7.03 -11.77
CA LEU A 344 22.81 5.78 -11.01
C LEU A 344 24.12 5.04 -11.31
N ASP A 345 25.03 5.01 -10.32
CA ASP A 345 26.29 4.29 -10.41
C ASP A 345 26.08 2.79 -10.14
N PHE A 346 26.35 1.97 -11.16
CA PHE A 346 26.19 0.53 -11.11
C PHE A 346 27.43 -0.10 -10.50
N ASN A 347 27.38 -0.39 -9.20
CA ASN A 347 28.44 -1.16 -8.58
C ASN A 347 28.32 -2.62 -9.07
N THR A 348 29.29 -3.05 -9.86
CA THR A 348 29.27 -4.27 -10.70
C THR A 348 28.88 -5.56 -9.95
N ALA A 349 29.12 -5.62 -8.64
CA ALA A 349 28.72 -6.74 -7.79
C ALA A 349 27.19 -6.83 -7.57
N VAL A 350 26.50 -5.70 -7.43
CA VAL A 350 25.05 -5.65 -7.22
C VAL A 350 24.31 -6.04 -8.50
N ASP A 351 24.82 -5.63 -9.66
CA ASP A 351 24.25 -5.94 -10.98
C ASP A 351 24.07 -7.45 -11.21
N LEU A 352 25.05 -8.25 -10.78
CA LEU A 352 25.07 -9.69 -11.02
C LEU A 352 24.04 -10.45 -10.18
N GLU A 353 23.88 -10.11 -8.91
CA GLU A 353 22.85 -10.71 -8.05
C GLU A 353 21.43 -10.28 -8.47
N MET A 354 21.30 -9.03 -8.90
CA MET A 354 20.05 -8.44 -9.39
C MET A 354 19.55 -9.11 -10.70
N LEU A 355 20.46 -9.37 -11.63
CA LEU A 355 20.16 -10.02 -12.92
C LEU A 355 19.83 -11.52 -12.75
N LEU A 356 20.52 -12.22 -11.83
CA LEU A 356 20.23 -13.62 -11.50
C LEU A 356 18.85 -13.82 -10.83
N GLU A 357 18.34 -12.79 -10.16
CA GLU A 357 17.07 -12.86 -9.44
C GLU A 357 15.84 -12.68 -10.34
N ASN A 358 15.84 -11.67 -11.23
CA ASN A 358 14.62 -11.20 -11.91
C ASN A 358 14.44 -11.71 -13.36
N ASP A 359 15.51 -11.92 -14.13
CA ASP A 359 15.38 -12.45 -15.51
C ASP A 359 16.63 -13.25 -15.92
N TYR A 360 16.71 -14.49 -15.41
CA TYR A 360 17.79 -15.44 -15.71
C TYR A 360 17.94 -15.68 -17.22
N THR A 361 16.83 -15.66 -17.97
CA THR A 361 16.81 -15.89 -19.41
C THR A 361 17.44 -14.70 -20.15
N PHE A 362 17.04 -13.46 -19.79
CA PHE A 362 17.65 -12.26 -20.35
C PHE A 362 19.15 -12.18 -20.04
N PHE A 363 19.53 -12.45 -18.78
CA PHE A 363 20.93 -12.50 -18.39
C PHE A 363 21.72 -13.51 -19.21
N LYS A 364 21.17 -14.71 -19.43
CA LYS A 364 21.80 -15.76 -20.24
C LYS A 364 22.04 -15.34 -21.68
N GLU A 365 21.07 -14.66 -22.29
CA GLU A 365 21.14 -14.26 -23.70
C GLU A 365 22.04 -13.03 -23.93
N ASN A 366 22.21 -12.17 -22.93
CA ASN A 366 22.87 -10.86 -23.08
C ASN A 366 24.19 -10.71 -22.29
N SER A 367 24.64 -11.76 -21.60
CA SER A 367 25.91 -11.73 -20.85
C SER A 367 27.11 -11.50 -21.77
N ASN A 368 27.77 -10.36 -21.60
CA ASN A 368 29.04 -10.04 -22.28
C ASN A 368 30.27 -10.61 -21.54
N LYS A 369 31.45 -10.60 -22.18
CA LYS A 369 32.68 -11.18 -21.61
C LYS A 369 33.08 -10.57 -20.26
N GLU A 370 32.85 -9.28 -20.03
CA GLU A 370 33.20 -8.63 -18.77
C GLU A 370 32.29 -9.07 -17.63
N THR A 371 30.99 -9.18 -17.90
CA THR A 371 29.98 -9.67 -16.95
C THR A 371 30.26 -11.11 -16.54
N ILE A 372 30.64 -11.96 -17.51
CA ILE A 372 31.03 -13.34 -17.23
C ILE A 372 32.33 -13.38 -16.42
N LYS A 373 33.36 -12.57 -16.76
CA LYS A 373 34.61 -12.51 -15.97
C LYS A 373 34.35 -12.11 -14.52
N LEU A 374 33.45 -11.17 -14.31
CA LEU A 374 33.08 -10.70 -12.99
C LEU A 374 32.30 -11.75 -12.18
N LEU A 375 31.36 -12.46 -12.81
CA LEU A 375 30.67 -13.61 -12.23
C LEU A 375 31.66 -14.68 -11.76
N LEU A 376 32.58 -15.06 -12.65
CA LEU A 376 33.61 -16.06 -12.35
C LEU A 376 34.53 -15.62 -11.22
N LYS A 377 34.97 -14.34 -11.22
CA LYS A 377 35.78 -13.76 -10.13
C LYS A 377 35.06 -13.81 -8.79
N ARG A 378 33.73 -13.69 -8.77
CA ARG A 378 32.91 -13.75 -7.56
C ARG A 378 32.72 -15.18 -7.06
N LEU A 379 32.57 -16.14 -7.98
CA LEU A 379 32.49 -17.58 -7.66
C LEU A 379 33.83 -18.18 -7.22
N ASP A 380 34.96 -17.66 -7.72
CA ASP A 380 36.33 -18.12 -7.39
C ASP A 380 36.86 -17.51 -6.08
N LYS A 381 36.38 -16.32 -5.70
CA LYS A 381 36.64 -15.78 -4.35
C LYS A 381 35.83 -16.60 -3.33
N HIS A 382 36.44 -16.90 -2.19
CA HIS A 382 35.90 -17.64 -1.05
C HIS A 382 34.64 -17.01 -0.37
N GLU A 383 33.76 -16.32 -1.12
CA GLU A 383 32.61 -15.55 -0.64
C GLU A 383 31.51 -16.38 0.05
N LEU A 384 31.57 -17.71 -0.06
CA LEU A 384 30.73 -18.64 0.72
C LEU A 384 31.14 -18.76 2.18
N ASN A 385 32.44 -18.71 2.48
CA ASN A 385 32.88 -18.78 3.87
C ASN A 385 32.63 -17.47 4.63
N ASP A 386 32.35 -16.38 3.89
CA ASP A 386 32.13 -15.03 4.41
C ASP A 386 30.66 -14.53 4.29
N ASN A 387 29.68 -15.37 3.87
CA ASN A 387 28.27 -14.99 3.70
C ASN A 387 28.02 -13.76 2.79
N ARG A 388 28.76 -13.61 1.68
CA ARG A 388 28.66 -12.44 0.78
C ARG A 388 27.75 -12.62 -0.45
N PHE A 389 27.15 -13.80 -0.64
CA PHE A 389 25.94 -13.95 -1.46
C PHE A 389 24.72 -13.85 -0.56
N TYR A 390 23.79 -12.96 -0.89
CA TYR A 390 22.61 -12.70 -0.04
C TYR A 390 21.62 -13.88 -0.01
N ASP A 391 21.64 -14.79 -0.99
CA ASP A 391 20.71 -15.92 -1.12
C ASP A 391 21.40 -17.16 -1.76
N GLN A 392 21.30 -18.31 -1.10
CA GLN A 392 21.80 -19.60 -1.58
C GLN A 392 21.21 -20.01 -2.94
N ARG A 393 19.95 -19.64 -3.22
CA ARG A 393 19.29 -19.94 -4.50
C ARG A 393 19.91 -19.19 -5.67
N LEU A 394 20.39 -17.97 -5.43
CA LEU A 394 21.08 -17.17 -6.45
C LEU A 394 22.44 -17.78 -6.79
N TYR A 395 23.11 -18.36 -5.80
CA TYR A 395 24.34 -19.11 -6.02
C TYR A 395 24.11 -20.38 -6.86
N ASP A 396 23.04 -21.13 -6.59
CA ASP A 396 22.71 -22.33 -7.38
C ASP A 396 22.39 -21.96 -8.83
N LYS A 397 21.63 -20.87 -9.07
CA LYS A 397 21.42 -20.32 -10.41
C LYS A 397 22.72 -19.85 -11.08
N ALA A 398 23.58 -19.16 -10.35
CA ALA A 398 24.89 -18.71 -10.85
C ALA A 398 25.76 -19.91 -11.29
N LYS A 399 25.75 -20.99 -10.51
CA LYS A 399 26.41 -22.25 -10.85
C LYS A 399 25.84 -22.87 -12.11
N GLU A 400 24.51 -23.00 -12.21
CA GLU A 400 23.85 -23.56 -13.39
C GLU A 400 24.26 -22.79 -14.65
N PHE A 401 24.26 -21.46 -14.60
CA PHE A 401 24.68 -20.63 -15.73
C PHE A 401 26.13 -20.86 -16.14
N VAL A 402 27.04 -20.97 -15.16
CA VAL A 402 28.45 -21.27 -15.43
C VAL A 402 28.63 -22.66 -16.06
N PHE A 403 27.85 -23.65 -15.63
CA PHE A 403 27.86 -24.97 -16.27
C PHE A 403 27.33 -24.93 -17.71
N GLU A 404 26.34 -24.10 -17.99
CA GLU A 404 25.86 -23.88 -19.36
C GLU A 404 26.91 -23.19 -20.23
N LEU A 405 27.56 -22.14 -19.73
CA LEU A 405 28.64 -21.46 -20.45
C LEU A 405 29.84 -22.38 -20.76
N LEU A 406 30.14 -23.33 -19.88
CA LEU A 406 31.13 -24.38 -20.13
C LEU A 406 30.71 -25.34 -21.25
N LYS A 407 29.41 -25.70 -21.32
CA LYS A 407 28.88 -26.55 -22.40
C LYS A 407 28.84 -25.84 -23.75
N GLU A 408 28.68 -24.52 -23.74
CA GLU A 408 28.66 -23.66 -24.93
C GLU A 408 30.07 -23.18 -25.37
N ASP A 409 31.14 -23.67 -24.74
CA ASP A 409 32.54 -23.27 -24.98
C ASP A 409 32.81 -21.74 -24.84
N LYS A 410 31.90 -21.01 -24.17
CA LYS A 410 32.03 -19.57 -23.91
C LYS A 410 33.02 -19.25 -22.78
N ILE A 411 33.32 -20.23 -21.94
CA ILE A 411 34.34 -20.16 -20.88
C ILE A 411 35.12 -21.47 -20.82
N LYS A 412 36.36 -21.44 -20.32
CA LYS A 412 37.26 -22.59 -20.25
C LYS A 412 37.82 -22.81 -18.85
N GLN A 413 38.12 -24.06 -18.55
CA GLN A 413 38.88 -24.44 -17.36
C GLN A 413 40.37 -24.34 -17.66
N VAL A 414 41.08 -23.49 -16.91
CA VAL A 414 42.53 -23.32 -17.01
C VAL A 414 43.13 -23.66 -15.65
N PHE A 415 44.16 -24.51 -15.65
CA PHE A 415 44.90 -24.79 -14.44
C PHE A 415 45.83 -23.61 -14.14
N ASP A 416 45.60 -22.93 -13.02
CA ASP A 416 46.43 -21.84 -12.56
C ASP A 416 47.59 -22.39 -11.74
N ASN A 417 48.79 -22.30 -12.31
CA ASN A 417 50.03 -22.81 -11.70
C ASN A 417 50.41 -22.06 -10.41
N ASP A 418 50.00 -20.79 -10.26
CA ASP A 418 50.35 -19.97 -9.10
C ASP A 418 49.48 -20.31 -7.89
N SER A 419 48.19 -20.53 -8.11
CA SER A 419 47.25 -20.91 -7.04
C SER A 419 47.07 -22.43 -6.86
N LYS A 420 47.67 -23.25 -7.74
CA LYS A 420 47.51 -24.72 -7.82
C LYS A 420 46.05 -25.15 -7.85
N ARG A 421 45.19 -24.40 -8.55
CA ARG A 421 43.75 -24.66 -8.64
C ARG A 421 43.27 -24.49 -10.08
N VAL A 422 42.17 -25.17 -10.42
CA VAL A 422 41.47 -24.95 -11.69
C VAL A 422 40.65 -23.67 -11.57
N LYS A 423 40.89 -22.73 -12.48
CA LYS A 423 40.13 -21.49 -12.61
C LYS A 423 39.30 -21.50 -13.88
N LEU A 424 38.18 -20.78 -13.84
CA LEU A 424 37.33 -20.55 -15.00
C LEU A 424 37.70 -19.21 -15.62
N THR A 425 37.91 -19.19 -16.93
CA THR A 425 38.28 -17.98 -17.68
C THR A 425 37.44 -17.85 -18.94
N VAL A 426 37.10 -16.60 -19.30
CA VAL A 426 36.33 -16.25 -20.51
C VAL A 426 37.22 -16.08 -21.73
#